data_AF-A0A9W8J203-F1
#
_entry.id   AF-A0A9W8J203-F1
#
_cell.length_a   1.000
_cell.length_b   1.000
_cell.length_c   1.000
_cell.angle_alpha   90.00
_cell.angle_beta   90.00
_cell.angle_gamma   90.00
#
_symmetry.space_group_name_H-M   'P 1'
#
loop_
_entity.id
_entity.type
_entity.pdbx_description
1 polymer ?
#
loop_
_entity_poly.entity_id
_entity_poly.type
_entity_poly.pdbx_seq_one_letter_code
_entity_poly.pdbx_strand_id
1 'polypeptide(L)'
;MTLKWAKDTFITAPSAICYAQGMVQLIGTNIIDWSTLAITLHTFAILVLQWNAPVHIAKYLSFGVLTIVAFIVGVTIGVSGLEIIGPVGLWCWITKDYKAEQLLGEYVWMWTILVLTIVFYGIDFLHTL
;
A
#
# COMPACT_ATOMS: atom_id res chain seq x y z
N MET A 1 16.81 -8.90 5.50
CA MET A 1 17.30 -10.13 4.83
C MET A 1 18.62 -10.53 5.46
N THR A 2 18.68 -11.59 6.28
CA THR A 2 19.95 -12.09 6.83
C THR A 2 20.51 -13.21 5.93
N LEU A 3 21.83 -13.27 5.77
CA LEU A 3 22.57 -14.23 4.93
C LEU A 3 22.18 -15.71 5.16
N LYS A 4 21.61 -16.04 6.33
CA LYS A 4 21.12 -17.38 6.68
C LYS A 4 19.88 -17.79 5.86
N TRP A 5 19.00 -16.85 5.52
CA TRP A 5 17.75 -17.12 4.79
C TRP A 5 17.99 -17.40 3.30
N ALA A 6 18.99 -16.74 2.72
CA ALA A 6 19.43 -16.99 1.35
C ALA A 6 20.06 -18.39 1.19
N LYS A 7 20.60 -18.95 2.29
CA LYS A 7 21.28 -20.24 2.30
C LYS A 7 20.35 -21.42 2.60
N ASP A 8 19.38 -21.23 3.49
CA ASP A 8 18.53 -22.33 3.98
C ASP A 8 17.23 -22.52 3.16
N THR A 9 16.91 -21.63 2.22
CA THR A 9 15.71 -21.67 1.32
C THR A 9 14.34 -21.81 2.00
N PHE A 10 14.30 -21.90 3.33
CA PHE A 10 13.09 -22.06 4.11
C PHE A 10 13.00 -21.00 5.20
N ILE A 11 11.87 -20.31 5.21
CA ILE A 11 11.46 -19.43 6.29
C ILE A 11 11.02 -20.31 7.46
N THR A 12 11.69 -20.18 8.60
CA THR A 12 11.20 -20.76 9.85
C THR A 12 10.19 -19.81 10.48
N ALA A 13 8.92 -20.18 10.38
CA ALA A 13 7.85 -19.64 11.22
C ALA A 13 7.61 -20.60 12.40
N PRO A 14 7.26 -20.09 13.60
CA PRO A 14 7.05 -18.69 13.96
C PRO A 14 8.37 -17.99 14.31
N SER A 15 8.64 -16.82 13.72
CA SER A 15 9.77 -15.96 14.12
C SER A 15 9.38 -14.48 14.08
N ALA A 16 9.88 -13.68 15.02
CA ALA A 16 9.59 -12.24 15.10
C ALA A 16 9.98 -11.48 13.80
N ILE A 17 11.01 -11.97 13.10
CA ILE A 17 11.46 -11.42 11.82
C ILE A 17 10.38 -11.61 10.73
N CYS A 18 9.72 -12.78 10.71
CA CYS A 18 8.66 -13.07 9.75
C CYS A 18 7.47 -12.11 9.93
N TYR A 19 7.02 -11.93 11.18
CA TYR A 19 5.96 -10.98 11.49
C TYR A 19 6.34 -9.54 11.13
N ALA A 20 7.55 -9.11 11.50
CA ALA A 20 8.03 -7.78 11.13
C ALA A 20 8.10 -7.57 9.61
N GLN A 21 8.55 -8.57 8.85
CA GLN A 21 8.58 -8.50 7.40
C GLN A 21 7.18 -8.39 6.79
N GLY A 22 6.23 -9.21 7.24
CA GLY A 22 4.85 -9.14 6.74
C GLY A 22 4.16 -7.82 7.09
N MET A 23 4.44 -7.27 8.27
CA MET A 23 3.95 -5.96 8.68
C MET A 23 4.51 -4.84 7.80
N VAL A 24 5.81 -4.85 7.52
CA VAL A 24 6.45 -3.87 6.63
C VAL A 24 5.89 -3.98 5.21
N GLN A 25 5.65 -5.20 4.73
CA GLN A 25 5.02 -5.42 3.43
C GLN A 25 3.63 -4.79 3.37
N LEU A 26 2.74 -5.13 4.32
CA LEU A 26 1.36 -4.66 4.36
C LEU A 26 1.26 -3.12 4.47
N ILE A 27 2.10 -2.51 5.30
CA ILE A 27 2.17 -1.05 5.41
C ILE A 27 2.74 -0.44 4.13
N GLY A 28 3.83 -1.00 3.61
CA GLY A 28 4.54 -0.47 2.45
C GLY A 28 3.71 -0.46 1.18
N THR A 29 3.00 -1.56 0.87
CA THR A 29 2.13 -1.65 -0.31
C THR A 29 1.02 -0.61 -0.25
N ASN A 30 0.33 -0.51 0.89
CA ASN A 30 -0.72 0.49 1.09
C ASN A 30 -0.19 1.93 1.01
N ILE A 31 0.98 2.24 1.59
CA ILE A 31 1.58 3.59 1.47
C ILE A 31 1.82 3.96 0.02
N ILE A 32 2.40 3.03 -0.76
CA ILE A 32 2.74 3.28 -2.17
C ILE A 32 1.48 3.54 -2.99
N ASP A 33 0.44 2.71 -2.83
CA ASP A 33 -0.80 2.85 -3.60
C ASP A 33 -1.48 4.20 -3.31
N TRP A 34 -1.71 4.52 -2.03
CA TRP A 34 -2.38 5.76 -1.65
C TRP A 34 -1.56 7.01 -1.94
N SER A 35 -0.22 6.92 -1.85
CA SER A 35 0.67 8.02 -2.26
C SER A 35 0.59 8.27 -3.76
N THR A 36 0.54 7.21 -4.56
CA THR A 36 0.38 7.31 -6.02
C THR A 36 -0.91 8.05 -6.36
N LEU A 37 -2.03 7.65 -5.78
CA LEU A 37 -3.32 8.32 -6.01
C LEU A 37 -3.26 9.80 -5.60
N ALA A 38 -2.67 10.11 -4.45
CA ALA A 38 -2.56 11.48 -3.95
C ALA A 38 -1.72 12.36 -4.90
N ILE A 39 -0.62 11.84 -5.43
CA ILE A 39 0.22 12.54 -6.42
C ILE A 39 -0.56 12.76 -7.71
N THR A 40 -1.23 11.72 -8.23
CA THR A 40 -2.01 11.83 -9.46
C THR A 40 -3.11 12.89 -9.35
N LEU A 41 -3.89 12.89 -8.27
CA LEU A 41 -4.92 13.90 -8.05
C LEU A 41 -4.35 15.32 -7.91
N HIS A 42 -3.20 15.45 -7.23
CA HIS A 42 -2.52 16.73 -7.09
C HIS A 42 -2.03 17.26 -8.45
N THR A 43 -1.42 16.41 -9.26
CA THR A 43 -0.97 16.74 -10.61
C THR A 43 -2.15 17.12 -11.50
N PHE A 44 -3.22 16.33 -11.50
CA PHE A 44 -4.45 16.63 -12.26
C PHE A 44 -5.04 17.99 -11.89
N ALA A 45 -5.11 18.32 -10.60
CA ALA A 45 -5.63 19.60 -10.16
C ALA A 45 -4.77 20.80 -10.59
N ILE A 46 -3.44 20.63 -10.65
CA ILE A 46 -2.54 21.69 -11.11
C ILE A 46 -2.60 21.84 -12.64
N LEU A 47 -2.57 20.73 -13.38
CA LEU A 47 -2.47 20.76 -14.84
C LEU A 47 -3.82 21.07 -15.53
N VAL A 48 -4.88 20.36 -15.13
CA VAL A 48 -6.18 20.44 -15.81
C VAL A 48 -7.06 21.52 -15.18
N LEU A 49 -7.14 21.57 -13.85
CA LEU A 49 -7.94 22.58 -13.16
C LEU A 49 -7.21 23.93 -13.00
N GLN A 50 -5.93 24.00 -13.41
CA GLN A 50 -5.07 25.17 -13.29
C GLN A 50 -5.07 25.76 -11.86
N TRP A 51 -5.22 24.88 -10.86
CA TRP A 51 -5.30 25.32 -9.48
C TRP A 51 -3.90 25.67 -8.96
N ASN A 52 -3.74 26.90 -8.48
CA ASN A 52 -2.56 27.32 -7.73
C ASN A 52 -2.54 26.69 -6.34
N ALA A 53 -2.08 25.44 -6.27
CA ALA A 53 -2.02 24.68 -5.03
C ALA A 53 -1.00 25.28 -4.05
N PRO A 54 -1.41 25.71 -2.84
CA PRO A 54 -0.46 26.16 -1.81
C PRO A 54 0.45 25.03 -1.35
N VAL A 55 1.69 25.38 -0.97
CA VAL A 55 2.75 24.45 -0.53
C VAL A 55 2.32 23.52 0.61
N HIS A 56 1.37 23.96 1.45
CA HIS A 56 0.85 23.17 2.56
C HIS A 56 -0.02 21.98 2.12
N ILE A 57 -0.56 21.96 0.90
CA ILE A 57 -1.38 20.85 0.40
C ILE A 57 -0.59 19.55 0.39
N ALA A 58 0.69 19.58 -0.01
CA ALA A 58 1.53 18.39 0.01
C ALA A 58 1.64 17.78 1.43
N LYS A 59 1.75 18.63 2.46
CA LYS A 59 1.78 18.19 3.85
C LYS A 59 0.45 17.53 4.26
N TYR A 60 -0.69 18.13 3.88
CA TYR A 60 -2.00 17.58 4.18
C TYR A 60 -2.25 16.26 3.44
N LEU A 61 -1.84 16.15 2.18
CA LEU A 61 -1.92 14.90 1.40
C LEU A 61 -1.10 13.80 2.03
N SER A 62 0.17 14.06 2.37
CA SER A 62 1.02 13.07 3.03
C SER A 62 0.45 12.61 4.38
N PHE A 63 -0.08 13.54 5.18
CA PHE A 63 -0.73 13.20 6.45
C PHE A 63 -2.01 12.38 6.24
N GLY A 64 -2.79 12.71 5.21
CA GLY A 64 -3.98 11.96 4.81
C GLY A 64 -3.64 10.52 4.42
N VAL A 65 -2.62 10.32 3.59
CA VAL A 65 -2.14 8.98 3.19
C VAL A 65 -1.75 8.17 4.42
N LEU A 66 -0.91 8.72 5.30
CA LEU A 66 -0.49 8.01 6.51
C LEU A 66 -1.66 7.65 7.43
N THR A 67 -2.66 8.53 7.54
CA THR A 67 -3.86 8.28 8.34
C THR A 67 -4.71 7.15 7.75
N ILE A 68 -4.92 7.16 6.42
CA ILE A 68 -5.69 6.12 5.72
C ILE A 68 -4.98 4.77 5.82
N VAL A 69 -3.66 4.73 5.60
CA VAL A 69 -2.86 3.51 5.74
C VAL A 69 -2.94 2.99 7.17
N ALA A 70 -2.74 3.85 8.18
CA ALA A 70 -2.83 3.45 9.58
C ALA A 70 -4.21 2.88 9.92
N PHE A 71 -5.27 3.44 9.34
CA PHE A 71 -6.64 2.93 9.50
C PHE A 71 -6.81 1.55 8.84
N ILE A 72 -6.42 1.37 7.59
CA ILE A 72 -6.56 0.09 6.86
C ILE A 72 -5.77 -1.02 7.57
N VAL A 73 -4.50 -0.75 7.88
CA VAL A 73 -3.62 -1.71 8.56
C VAL A 73 -4.12 -1.99 9.98
N GLY A 74 -4.52 -0.95 10.70
CA GLY A 74 -5.05 -1.07 12.06
C GLY A 74 -6.33 -1.89 12.13
N VAL A 75 -7.26 -1.70 11.19
CA VAL A 75 -8.49 -2.52 11.10
C VAL A 75 -8.16 -3.95 10.72
N THR A 76 -7.29 -4.16 9.73
CA THR A 76 -6.91 -5.51 9.26
C THR A 76 -6.33 -6.36 10.40
N ILE A 77 -5.40 -5.78 11.17
CA ILE A 77 -4.77 -6.47 12.31
C ILE A 77 -5.70 -6.49 13.53
N GLY A 78 -6.50 -5.45 13.74
CA GLY A 78 -7.42 -5.37 14.88
C GLY A 78 -8.54 -6.40 14.82
N VAL A 79 -8.97 -6.78 13.62
CA VAL A 79 -10.03 -7.79 13.41
C VAL A 79 -9.47 -9.22 13.49
N SER A 80 -8.36 -9.49 12.81
CA SER A 80 -7.88 -10.88 12.61
C SER A 80 -6.59 -11.22 13.38
N GLY A 81 -5.99 -10.24 14.06
CA GLY A 81 -4.75 -10.42 14.83
C GLY A 81 -3.50 -10.53 13.96
N LEU A 82 -2.33 -10.72 14.61
CA LEU A 82 -1.05 -10.92 13.92
C LEU A 82 -0.88 -12.33 13.34
N GLU A 83 -1.73 -13.27 13.75
CA GLU A 83 -1.69 -14.68 13.31
C GLU A 83 -2.01 -14.85 11.82
N ILE A 84 -2.57 -13.82 11.17
CA ILE A 84 -2.79 -13.81 9.73
C ILE A 84 -1.47 -13.81 8.95
N ILE A 85 -0.37 -13.30 9.54
CA ILE A 85 0.92 -13.21 8.87
C ILE A 85 1.67 -14.54 9.04
N GLY A 86 2.03 -15.13 7.91
CA GLY A 86 2.78 -16.38 7.88
C GLY A 86 3.69 -16.49 6.65
N PRO A 87 4.45 -17.59 6.55
CA PRO A 87 5.34 -17.81 5.43
C PRO A 87 4.55 -18.11 4.16
N VAL A 88 4.74 -17.28 3.14
CA VAL A 88 4.19 -17.47 1.79
C VAL A 88 5.37 -17.54 0.82
N GLY A 89 5.89 -18.76 0.62
CA GLY A 89 7.10 -18.98 -0.19
C GLY A 89 8.36 -18.48 0.50
N LEU A 90 9.07 -17.52 -0.13
CA LEU A 90 10.33 -16.94 0.36
C LEU A 90 10.16 -15.63 1.13
N TRP A 91 8.93 -15.23 1.43
CA TRP A 91 8.61 -14.04 2.22
C TRP A 91 7.44 -14.31 3.16
N CYS A 92 7.30 -13.45 4.16
CA CYS A 92 6.16 -13.49 5.08
C CYS A 92 5.12 -12.48 4.65
N TRP A 93 3.86 -12.93 4.59
CA TRP A 93 2.72 -12.14 4.19
C TRP A 93 1.43 -12.70 4.80
N ILE A 94 0.30 -12.06 4.57
CA ILE A 94 -1.01 -12.59 4.96
C ILE A 94 -1.16 -13.98 4.31
N THR A 95 -1.47 -15.00 5.09
CA THR A 95 -1.59 -16.39 4.61
C THR A 95 -2.83 -16.56 3.74
N LYS A 96 -2.80 -17.58 2.86
CA LYS A 96 -3.89 -17.85 1.91
C LYS A 96 -5.20 -18.27 2.56
N ASP A 97 -5.18 -18.59 3.85
CA ASP A 97 -6.36 -18.95 4.63
C ASP A 97 -7.22 -17.71 4.93
N TYR A 98 -6.61 -16.52 4.99
CA TYR A 98 -7.25 -15.23 5.25
C TYR A 98 -7.43 -14.42 3.95
N LYS A 99 -8.19 -14.99 3.00
CA LYS A 99 -8.43 -14.37 1.69
C LYS A 99 -9.21 -13.05 1.79
N ALA A 100 -10.11 -12.93 2.76
CA ALA A 100 -10.91 -11.73 2.92
C ALA A 100 -10.03 -10.54 3.34
N GLU A 101 -9.10 -10.78 4.25
CA GLU A 101 -8.11 -9.84 4.75
C GLU A 101 -7.10 -9.46 3.67
N GLN A 102 -6.64 -10.42 2.86
CA GLN A 102 -5.81 -10.11 1.69
C GLN A 102 -6.56 -9.20 0.70
N LEU A 103 -7.82 -9.53 0.42
CA LEU A 103 -8.61 -8.83 -0.59
C LEU A 103 -8.91 -7.39 -0.14
N LEU A 104 -9.40 -7.22 1.09
CA LEU A 104 -9.80 -5.93 1.64
C LEU A 104 -8.62 -5.09 2.16
N GLY A 105 -7.55 -5.74 2.60
CA GLY A 105 -6.36 -5.07 3.15
C GLY A 105 -5.39 -4.58 2.08
N GLU A 106 -5.37 -5.18 0.90
CA GLU A 106 -4.44 -4.79 -0.18
C GLU A 106 -5.09 -4.75 -1.56
N TYR A 107 -5.59 -5.90 -2.06
CA TYR A 107 -5.90 -6.04 -3.48
C TYR A 107 -6.99 -5.07 -3.98
N VAL A 108 -8.07 -4.88 -3.22
CA VAL A 108 -9.17 -3.97 -3.63
C VAL A 108 -8.65 -2.56 -3.84
N TRP A 109 -7.82 -2.05 -2.92
CA TRP A 109 -7.27 -0.70 -3.01
C TRP A 109 -6.30 -0.58 -4.17
N MET A 110 -5.38 -1.53 -4.31
CA MET A 110 -4.39 -1.57 -5.40
C MET A 110 -5.08 -1.49 -6.77
N TRP A 111 -6.08 -2.34 -7.04
CA TRP A 111 -6.77 -2.35 -8.33
C TRP A 111 -7.59 -1.08 -8.57
N THR A 112 -8.28 -0.58 -7.54
CA THR A 112 -9.10 0.63 -7.67
C THR A 112 -8.22 1.84 -7.96
N ILE A 113 -7.11 1.98 -7.23
CA ILE A 113 -6.13 3.06 -7.42
C ILE A 113 -5.46 2.95 -8.79
N LEU A 114 -5.10 1.75 -9.24
CA LEU A 114 -4.53 1.54 -10.56
C LEU A 114 -5.47 2.05 -11.67
N VAL A 115 -6.76 1.69 -11.60
CA VAL A 115 -7.74 2.15 -12.61
C VAL A 115 -7.89 3.67 -12.56
N LEU A 116 -8.03 4.26 -11.37
CA LEU A 116 -8.16 5.71 -11.22
C LEU A 116 -6.93 6.45 -11.76
N THR A 117 -5.73 5.98 -11.43
CA THR A 117 -4.48 6.63 -11.86
C THR A 117 -4.29 6.57 -13.37
N ILE A 118 -4.65 5.44 -14.02
CA ILE A 118 -4.68 5.32 -15.49
C ILE A 118 -5.63 6.34 -16.11
N VAL A 119 -6.84 6.49 -15.54
CA VAL A 119 -7.84 7.44 -16.07
C VAL A 119 -7.36 8.88 -15.93
N PHE A 120 -6.90 9.30 -14.75
CA PHE A 120 -6.45 10.67 -14.52
C PHE A 120 -5.23 11.04 -15.35
N TYR A 121 -4.19 10.18 -15.37
CA TYR A 121 -3.03 10.45 -16.21
C TYR A 121 -3.34 10.39 -17.70
N GLY A 122 -4.30 9.56 -18.12
CA GLY A 122 -4.80 9.57 -19.50
C GLY A 122 -5.43 10.91 -19.88
N ILE A 123 -6.20 11.53 -18.96
CA ILE A 123 -6.79 12.85 -19.16
C ILE A 123 -5.70 13.94 -19.17
N ASP A 124 -4.75 13.89 -18.23
CA ASP A 124 -3.63 14.84 -18.17
C ASP A 124 -2.83 14.84 -19.48
N PHE A 125 -2.55 13.64 -20.01
CA PHE A 125 -1.85 13.46 -21.28
C PHE A 125 -2.64 14.05 -22.45
N LEU A 126 -3.95 13.79 -22.53
CA LEU A 126 -4.80 14.29 -23.62
C LEU A 126 -4.97 15.81 -23.58
N HIS A 127 -5.03 16.42 -22.39
CA HIS A 127 -5.13 17.87 -22.24
C HIS A 127 -3.84 18.61 -22.62
N THR A 128 -2.68 17.93 -22.54
CA THR A 128 -1.38 18.52 -22.84
C THR A 128 -1.01 18.45 -24.33
N LEU A 129 -1.70 17.62 -25.13
CA LEU A 129 -1.56 17.49 -26.58
C LEU A 129 -2.24 18.65 -27.34
#